data_AF-A0A3B8Q4E0-F1
#
_entry.id   AF-A0A3B8Q4E0-F1
#
_cell.length_a   1.000
_cell.length_b   1.000
_cell.length_c   1.000
_cell.angle_alpha   90.00
_cell.angle_beta   90.00
_cell.angle_gamma   90.00
#
_symmetry.space_group_name_H-M   'P 1'
#
loop_
_entity.id
_entity.type
_entity.pdbx_description
1 polymer ?
#
loop_
_entity_poly.entity_id
_entity_poly.type
_entity_poly.pdbx_seq_one_letter_code
_entity_poly.pdbx_strand_id
1 'polypeptide(L)'
;MEHAASRAAAAKGGERSSRNVAVLGFACGVEKSKARFAADFATQLEWSMGRPNLATGGEPCGVVADPLNFAGVMAGAEDGIDAALRQRFEQWAKAVWKDADGLISDGGWRRALLDVSGRRISIAKAGGAVTDVVWLAAALQERGWGEPAEKAVGGILKAAISDAAKVTDGFEAGLRLAAIDWAVQRAMDFDITALTVSDVATVLHRVPTVFQRWTWEDKPRTAKQGAQPRQWHIDNEYHFQSMLYAVLKPLIPALEEEQYLPPTGTYQPRADLCLLGLELVVEVKFWYRNKSVKELTEEIAADLTLYLRKDSPYRAVIAAIWDDGARTEEQAELKRGLKGLSGLFDVAIVNRPSCMNDSAMASSSGKPKSRRQG
;
A
#
# COMPACT_ATOMS: atom_id res chain seq x y z
N MET A 1 10.39 -21.66 10.40
CA MET A 1 9.45 -22.70 9.92
C MET A 1 10.16 -24.04 9.70
N GLU A 2 11.20 -24.12 8.86
CA GLU A 2 11.89 -25.39 8.54
C GLU A 2 12.41 -26.18 9.74
N HIS A 3 12.97 -25.50 10.75
CA HIS A 3 13.41 -26.16 11.98
C HIS A 3 12.25 -26.80 12.74
N ALA A 4 11.08 -26.14 12.79
CA ALA A 4 9.89 -26.70 13.42
C ALA A 4 9.34 -27.90 12.61
N ALA A 5 9.32 -27.80 11.28
CA ALA A 5 8.91 -28.88 10.39
C ALA A 5 9.84 -30.10 10.48
N SER A 6 11.16 -29.89 10.60
CA SER A 6 12.13 -30.99 10.77
C SER A 6 11.93 -31.72 12.10
N ARG A 7 11.66 -30.99 13.20
CA ARG A 7 11.30 -31.61 14.48
C ARG A 7 9.97 -32.35 14.40
N ALA A 8 8.97 -31.78 13.73
CA ALA A 8 7.68 -32.41 13.54
C ALA A 8 7.79 -33.71 12.73
N ALA A 9 8.58 -33.73 11.65
CA ALA A 9 8.86 -34.91 10.83
C ALA A 9 9.55 -36.03 11.63
N ALA A 10 10.49 -35.66 12.51
CA ALA A 10 11.22 -36.62 13.34
C ALA A 10 10.37 -37.27 14.45
N ALA A 11 9.22 -36.69 14.80
CA ALA A 11 8.39 -37.15 15.92
C ALA A 11 7.82 -38.55 15.67
N LYS A 12 8.04 -39.46 16.63
CA LYS A 12 7.58 -40.86 16.58
C LYS A 12 6.88 -41.26 17.88
N GLY A 13 6.04 -42.29 17.82
CA GLY A 13 5.36 -42.84 19.00
C GLY A 13 4.58 -41.78 19.79
N GLY A 14 4.88 -41.66 21.08
CA GLY A 14 4.21 -40.72 22.00
C GLY A 14 4.53 -39.23 21.75
N GLU A 15 5.55 -38.91 20.94
CA GLU A 15 5.89 -37.52 20.58
C GLU A 15 5.04 -36.97 19.44
N ARG A 16 4.31 -37.85 18.73
CA ARG A 16 3.40 -37.45 17.66
C ARG A 16 2.19 -36.72 18.22
N SER A 17 1.89 -35.56 17.66
CA SER A 17 0.75 -34.75 18.04
C SER A 17 0.07 -34.13 16.81
N SER A 18 -1.19 -33.74 16.95
CA SER A 18 -1.94 -32.99 15.93
C SER A 18 -1.22 -31.71 15.50
N ARG A 19 -0.49 -31.08 16.41
CA ARG A 19 0.35 -29.91 16.13
C ARG A 19 1.50 -30.23 15.18
N ASN A 20 2.11 -31.42 15.30
CA ASN A 20 3.17 -31.83 14.39
C ASN A 20 2.63 -31.98 12.96
N VAL A 21 1.45 -32.58 12.81
CA VAL A 21 0.78 -32.72 11.50
C VAL A 21 0.46 -31.36 10.90
N ALA A 22 -0.07 -30.44 11.70
CA ALA A 22 -0.36 -29.07 11.26
C ALA A 22 0.90 -28.29 10.83
N VAL A 23 2.00 -28.42 11.58
CA VAL A 23 3.28 -27.79 11.23
C VAL A 23 3.82 -28.34 9.91
N LEU A 24 3.73 -29.65 9.68
CA LEU A 24 4.11 -30.26 8.41
C LEU A 24 3.20 -29.80 7.27
N GLY A 25 1.89 -29.66 7.52
CA GLY A 25 0.95 -29.19 6.52
C GLY A 25 1.20 -27.73 6.12
N PHE A 26 1.44 -26.82 7.08
CA PHE A 26 1.89 -25.45 6.77
C PHE A 26 3.21 -25.42 5.98
N ALA A 27 4.16 -26.31 6.31
CA ALA A 27 5.41 -26.40 5.56
C ALA A 27 5.19 -26.92 4.13
N CYS A 28 4.20 -27.79 3.91
CA CYS A 28 3.83 -28.26 2.58
C CYS A 28 3.14 -27.18 1.73
N GLY A 29 2.43 -26.24 2.37
CA GLY A 29 1.86 -25.06 1.70
C GLY A 29 2.90 -24.02 1.27
N VAL A 30 4.18 -24.19 1.67
CA VAL A 30 5.29 -23.35 1.18
C VAL A 30 6.01 -24.09 0.07
N GLU A 31 5.93 -23.57 -1.16
CA GLU A 31 6.48 -24.21 -2.37
C GLU A 31 7.93 -24.68 -2.21
N LYS A 32 8.78 -23.86 -1.60
CA LYS A 32 10.20 -24.17 -1.37
C LYS A 32 10.44 -25.32 -0.40
N SER A 33 9.50 -25.61 0.49
CA SER A 33 9.61 -26.63 1.53
C SER A 33 8.78 -27.88 1.24
N LYS A 34 7.84 -27.80 0.28
CA LYS A 34 6.90 -28.86 -0.09
C LYS A 34 7.57 -30.20 -0.41
N ALA A 35 8.51 -30.20 -1.35
CA ALA A 35 9.20 -31.43 -1.79
C ALA A 35 9.91 -32.17 -0.64
N ARG A 36 10.34 -31.44 0.40
CA ARG A 36 11.06 -32.00 1.54
C ARG A 36 10.15 -32.68 2.55
N PHE A 37 8.95 -32.15 2.78
CA PHE A 37 8.09 -32.57 3.89
C PHE A 37 6.81 -33.31 3.46
N ALA A 38 6.48 -33.39 2.16
CA ALA A 38 5.24 -34.00 1.68
C ALA A 38 5.07 -35.46 2.11
N ALA A 39 6.12 -36.28 2.05
CA ALA A 39 6.05 -37.69 2.46
C ALA A 39 5.82 -37.86 3.97
N ASP A 40 6.50 -37.04 4.78
CA ASP A 40 6.32 -37.03 6.24
C ASP A 40 4.91 -36.53 6.61
N PHE A 41 4.42 -35.49 5.92
CA PHE A 41 3.07 -34.98 6.08
C PHE A 41 2.03 -36.06 5.79
N ALA A 42 2.10 -36.73 4.63
CA ALA A 42 1.17 -37.79 4.26
C ALA A 42 1.13 -38.91 5.30
N THR A 43 2.31 -39.36 5.76
CA THR A 43 2.43 -40.40 6.79
C THR A 43 1.79 -39.97 8.13
N GLN A 44 2.01 -38.73 8.55
CA GLN A 44 1.43 -38.23 9.80
C GLN A 44 -0.06 -37.91 9.67
N LEU A 45 -0.51 -37.51 8.49
CA LEU A 45 -1.92 -37.30 8.19
C LEU A 45 -2.68 -38.63 8.30
N GLU A 46 -2.18 -39.71 7.72
CA GLU A 46 -2.79 -41.04 7.86
C GLU A 46 -2.87 -41.49 9.32
N TRP A 47 -1.80 -41.26 10.09
CA TRP A 47 -1.81 -41.50 11.53
C TRP A 47 -2.89 -40.69 12.24
N SER A 48 -3.07 -39.41 11.88
CA SER A 48 -4.10 -38.55 12.46
C SER A 48 -5.51 -38.98 12.07
N MET A 49 -5.72 -39.44 10.83
CA MET A 49 -7.02 -39.91 10.35
C MET A 49 -7.43 -41.27 10.91
N GLY A 50 -6.46 -42.11 11.28
CA GLY A 50 -6.71 -43.41 11.92
C GLY A 50 -7.08 -43.33 13.40
N ARG A 51 -7.03 -42.13 14.02
CA ARG A 51 -7.44 -41.93 15.40
C ARG A 51 -8.94 -41.62 15.49
N PRO A 52 -9.64 -42.18 16.48
CA PRO A 52 -11.03 -41.81 16.71
C PRO A 52 -11.13 -40.33 17.11
N ASN A 53 -12.17 -39.67 16.59
CA ASN A 53 -12.66 -38.37 17.03
C ASN A 53 -13.97 -38.53 17.83
N LEU A 54 -14.54 -37.42 18.29
CA LEU A 54 -15.81 -37.40 19.03
C LEU A 54 -16.95 -38.05 18.23
N ALA A 55 -17.03 -37.79 16.92
CA ALA A 55 -18.01 -38.43 16.02
C ALA A 55 -17.88 -39.97 15.93
N THR A 56 -16.71 -40.53 16.24
CA THR A 56 -16.42 -41.98 16.22
C THR A 56 -16.31 -42.61 17.62
N GLY A 57 -16.66 -41.87 18.68
CA GLY A 57 -16.75 -42.39 20.05
C GLY A 57 -15.43 -42.46 20.82
N GLY A 58 -14.41 -41.68 20.44
CA GLY A 58 -13.13 -41.58 21.18
C GLY A 58 -12.90 -40.21 21.85
N GLU A 59 -11.78 -40.08 22.57
CA GLU A 59 -11.31 -38.78 23.05
C GLU A 59 -11.00 -37.83 21.87
N PRO A 60 -11.27 -36.52 21.99
CA PRO A 60 -11.06 -35.57 20.88
C PRO A 60 -9.60 -35.58 20.44
N CYS A 61 -9.34 -35.83 19.15
CA CYS A 61 -7.99 -35.60 18.63
C CYS A 61 -7.66 -34.10 18.68
N GLY A 62 -6.40 -33.72 18.90
CA GLY A 62 -5.98 -32.31 19.04
C GLY A 62 -6.21 -31.43 17.79
N VAL A 63 -6.65 -32.01 16.66
CA VAL A 63 -7.12 -31.26 15.48
C VAL A 63 -8.56 -30.74 15.69
N VAL A 64 -9.40 -31.47 16.42
CA VAL A 64 -10.79 -31.09 16.73
C VAL A 64 -10.83 -29.94 17.74
N ALA A 65 -9.85 -29.88 18.65
CA ALA A 65 -9.81 -28.89 19.72
C ALA A 65 -9.17 -27.54 19.32
N ASP A 66 -8.49 -27.46 18.18
CA ASP A 66 -7.75 -26.26 17.76
C ASP A 66 -7.91 -26.00 16.25
N PRO A 67 -8.67 -24.96 15.85
CA PRO A 67 -8.88 -24.57 14.45
C PRO A 67 -7.58 -24.29 13.70
N LEU A 68 -6.52 -23.89 14.41
CA LEU A 68 -5.22 -23.66 13.80
C LEU A 68 -4.55 -24.98 13.38
N ASN A 69 -4.66 -26.02 14.21
CA ASN A 69 -4.18 -27.34 13.83
C ASN A 69 -4.95 -27.84 12.59
N PHE A 70 -6.26 -27.62 12.57
CA PHE A 70 -7.08 -28.00 11.43
C PHE A 70 -6.70 -27.23 10.15
N ALA A 71 -6.51 -25.92 10.25
CA ALA A 71 -6.00 -25.09 9.15
C ALA A 71 -4.64 -25.60 8.64
N GLY A 72 -3.67 -25.88 9.52
CA GLY A 72 -2.38 -26.40 9.10
C GLY A 72 -2.49 -27.71 8.34
N VAL A 73 -3.34 -28.63 8.79
CA VAL A 73 -3.59 -29.90 8.09
C VAL A 73 -4.25 -29.67 6.72
N MET A 74 -5.25 -28.79 6.65
CA MET A 74 -5.91 -28.40 5.39
C MET A 74 -4.89 -27.86 4.36
N ALA A 75 -3.95 -27.02 4.79
CA ALA A 75 -2.88 -26.49 3.94
C ALA A 75 -2.03 -27.57 3.28
N GLY A 76 -1.66 -28.59 4.05
CA GLY A 76 -0.89 -29.70 3.50
C GLY A 76 -1.72 -30.58 2.57
N ALA A 77 -3.01 -30.75 2.83
CA ALA A 77 -3.87 -31.63 2.05
C ALA A 77 -4.28 -31.04 0.69
N GLU A 78 -4.30 -29.71 0.55
CA GLU A 78 -4.60 -29.05 -0.72
C GLU A 78 -3.54 -29.34 -1.79
N ASP A 79 -2.28 -29.48 -1.37
CA ASP A 79 -1.13 -29.50 -2.28
C ASP A 79 -0.18 -30.70 -2.11
N GLY A 80 -0.24 -31.40 -0.99
CA GLY A 80 0.79 -32.37 -0.56
C GLY A 80 0.39 -33.84 -0.55
N ILE A 81 -0.80 -34.20 -1.05
CA ILE A 81 -1.32 -35.58 -1.01
C ILE A 81 -1.87 -36.06 -2.36
N ASP A 82 -1.81 -37.36 -2.58
CA ASP A 82 -2.40 -38.02 -3.75
C ASP A 82 -3.93 -38.08 -3.72
N ALA A 83 -4.54 -38.49 -4.84
CA ALA A 83 -5.98 -38.52 -5.00
C ALA A 83 -6.70 -39.51 -4.05
N ALA A 84 -6.10 -40.65 -3.74
CA ALA A 84 -6.70 -41.66 -2.88
C ALA A 84 -6.73 -41.20 -1.42
N LEU A 85 -5.62 -40.59 -0.97
CA LEU A 85 -5.51 -39.99 0.35
C LEU A 85 -6.44 -38.77 0.49
N ARG A 86 -6.58 -37.97 -0.58
CA ARG A 86 -7.48 -36.81 -0.63
C ARG A 86 -8.94 -37.17 -0.39
N GLN A 87 -9.44 -38.23 -1.01
CA GLN A 87 -10.84 -38.67 -0.81
C GLN A 87 -11.12 -39.05 0.65
N ARG A 88 -10.19 -39.77 1.28
CA ARG A 88 -10.28 -40.14 2.71
C ARG A 88 -10.19 -38.91 3.61
N PHE A 89 -9.29 -37.99 3.27
CA PHE A 89 -9.11 -36.74 3.97
C PHE A 89 -10.38 -35.88 3.97
N GLU A 90 -11.05 -35.73 2.83
CA GLU A 90 -12.28 -34.93 2.74
C GLU A 90 -13.38 -35.46 3.67
N GLN A 91 -13.55 -36.78 3.76
CA GLN A 91 -14.53 -37.39 4.67
C GLN A 91 -14.15 -37.15 6.14
N TRP A 92 -12.87 -37.35 6.47
CA TRP A 92 -12.36 -37.11 7.82
C TRP A 92 -12.46 -35.63 8.24
N ALA A 93 -12.06 -34.71 7.36
CA ALA A 93 -12.09 -33.27 7.60
C ALA A 93 -13.53 -32.78 7.86
N LYS A 94 -14.52 -33.35 7.16
CA LYS A 94 -15.94 -33.05 7.41
C LYS A 94 -16.40 -33.47 8.81
N ALA A 95 -15.96 -34.64 9.27
CA ALA A 95 -16.26 -35.12 10.62
C ALA A 95 -15.56 -34.26 11.69
N VAL A 96 -14.27 -33.95 11.49
CA VAL A 96 -13.50 -33.08 12.40
C VAL A 96 -14.12 -31.69 12.52
N TRP A 97 -14.54 -31.08 11.41
CA TRP A 97 -15.19 -29.78 11.43
C TRP A 97 -16.50 -29.80 12.23
N LYS A 98 -17.32 -30.85 12.06
CA LYS A 98 -18.60 -31.00 12.78
C LYS A 98 -18.38 -31.14 14.29
N ASP A 99 -17.36 -31.89 14.70
CA ASP A 99 -17.00 -32.02 16.11
C ASP A 99 -16.50 -30.68 16.68
N ALA A 100 -15.63 -29.98 15.94
CA ALA A 100 -15.09 -28.67 16.32
C ALA A 100 -16.20 -27.60 16.41
N ASP A 101 -17.19 -27.63 15.53
CA ASP A 101 -18.35 -26.71 15.53
C ASP A 101 -19.17 -26.82 16.84
N GLY A 102 -19.25 -28.01 17.41
CA GLY A 102 -19.92 -28.24 18.70
C GLY A 102 -19.09 -27.85 19.92
N LEU A 103 -17.76 -27.79 19.81
CA LEU A 103 -16.85 -27.41 20.90
C LEU A 103 -16.54 -25.91 20.94
N ILE A 104 -16.41 -25.28 19.77
CA ILE A 104 -15.88 -23.93 19.63
C ILE A 104 -17.04 -22.96 19.45
N SER A 105 -17.50 -22.44 20.58
CA SER A 105 -18.63 -21.51 20.68
C SER A 105 -18.22 -20.04 20.88
N ASP A 106 -16.93 -19.74 21.03
CA ASP A 106 -16.46 -18.37 21.25
C ASP A 106 -16.55 -17.56 19.95
N GLY A 107 -17.07 -16.33 20.00
CA GLY A 107 -17.17 -15.44 18.83
C GLY A 107 -15.83 -14.84 18.36
N GLY A 108 -14.71 -15.51 18.62
CA GLY A 108 -13.36 -15.01 18.39
C GLY A 108 -12.73 -15.44 17.06
N TRP A 109 -11.44 -15.13 16.89
CA TRP A 109 -10.70 -15.46 15.67
C TRP A 109 -10.62 -16.97 15.40
N ARG A 110 -10.64 -17.81 16.45
CA ARG A 110 -10.62 -19.27 16.32
C ARG A 110 -11.89 -19.79 15.64
N ARG A 111 -13.05 -19.30 16.05
CA ARG A 111 -14.33 -19.60 15.39
C ARG A 111 -14.37 -19.10 13.96
N ALA A 112 -13.93 -17.85 13.73
CA ALA A 112 -13.87 -17.30 12.39
C ALA A 112 -12.95 -18.12 11.45
N LEU A 113 -11.81 -18.62 11.98
CA LEU A 113 -10.93 -19.53 11.24
C LEU A 113 -11.59 -20.88 10.95
N LEU A 114 -12.32 -21.45 11.92
CA LEU A 114 -13.09 -22.67 11.73
C LEU A 114 -14.15 -22.52 10.64
N ASP A 115 -14.86 -21.39 10.60
CA ASP A 115 -15.86 -21.10 9.57
C ASP A 115 -15.25 -20.98 8.17
N VAL A 116 -14.05 -20.37 8.06
CA VAL A 116 -13.30 -20.33 6.80
C VAL A 116 -12.90 -21.73 6.35
N SER A 117 -12.37 -22.56 7.27
CA SER A 117 -12.00 -23.95 6.97
C SER A 117 -13.21 -24.78 6.52
N GLY A 118 -14.38 -24.58 7.13
CA GLY A 118 -15.63 -25.26 6.75
C GLY A 118 -16.06 -24.96 5.31
N ARG A 119 -15.98 -23.69 4.90
CA ARG A 119 -16.26 -23.28 3.51
C ARG A 119 -15.34 -23.98 2.51
N ARG A 120 -14.06 -24.13 2.82
CA ARG A 120 -13.08 -24.80 1.93
C ARG A 120 -13.37 -26.28 1.72
N ILE A 121 -13.91 -26.98 2.70
CA ILE A 121 -14.34 -28.39 2.58
C ILE A 121 -15.80 -28.55 2.15
N SER A 122 -16.41 -27.49 1.61
CA SER A 122 -17.80 -27.47 1.15
C SER A 122 -18.82 -27.84 2.24
N ILE A 123 -18.50 -27.60 3.52
CA ILE A 123 -19.49 -27.56 4.59
C ILE A 123 -19.92 -26.11 4.76
N ALA A 124 -21.00 -25.74 4.08
CA ALA A 124 -21.61 -24.43 4.30
C ALA A 124 -22.66 -24.52 5.41
N LYS A 125 -22.53 -23.70 6.47
CA LYS A 125 -23.72 -23.16 7.13
C LYS A 125 -24.22 -22.02 6.26
N ALA A 126 -25.34 -22.24 5.55
CA ALA A 126 -26.07 -21.14 4.94
C ALA A 126 -26.55 -20.21 6.06
N GLY A 127 -26.13 -18.94 6.04
CA GLY A 127 -26.74 -17.87 6.84
C GLY A 127 -26.17 -17.63 8.25
N GLY A 128 -25.09 -18.29 8.66
CA GLY A 128 -24.35 -17.83 9.84
C GLY A 128 -23.53 -16.60 9.45
N ALA A 129 -24.01 -15.41 9.78
CA ALA A 129 -23.22 -14.19 9.58
C ALA A 129 -21.86 -14.41 10.26
N VAL A 130 -20.78 -14.47 9.47
CA VAL A 130 -19.42 -14.32 10.00
C VAL A 130 -19.28 -12.84 10.34
N THR A 131 -19.92 -12.45 11.44
CA THR A 131 -19.74 -11.17 12.08
C THR A 131 -18.42 -11.23 12.87
N ASP A 132 -17.57 -10.25 12.56
CA ASP A 132 -16.74 -9.52 13.54
C ASP A 132 -15.22 -9.75 13.61
N VAL A 133 -14.61 -10.62 12.80
CA VAL A 133 -13.14 -10.63 12.67
C VAL A 133 -12.70 -10.20 11.27
N VAL A 134 -13.08 -8.97 10.92
CA VAL A 134 -12.81 -8.36 9.60
C VAL A 134 -11.33 -8.41 9.22
N TRP A 135 -10.43 -8.28 10.20
CA TRP A 135 -8.99 -8.35 9.97
C TRP A 135 -8.49 -9.77 9.62
N LEU A 136 -9.15 -10.84 10.07
CA LEU A 136 -8.71 -12.21 9.79
C LEU A 136 -8.84 -12.56 8.31
N ALA A 137 -9.88 -12.05 7.63
CA ALA A 137 -10.03 -12.24 6.19
C ALA A 137 -8.84 -11.64 5.42
N ALA A 138 -8.40 -10.43 5.79
CA ALA A 138 -7.22 -9.79 5.22
C ALA A 138 -5.93 -10.58 5.53
N ALA A 139 -5.77 -11.04 6.77
CA ALA A 139 -4.64 -11.88 7.17
C ALA A 139 -4.53 -13.16 6.34
N LEU A 140 -5.67 -13.83 6.11
CA LEU A 140 -5.72 -15.04 5.31
C LEU A 140 -5.46 -14.73 3.83
N GLN A 141 -6.00 -13.64 3.28
CA GLN A 141 -5.70 -13.22 1.90
C GLN A 141 -4.20 -12.98 1.70
N GLU A 142 -3.54 -12.27 2.62
CA GLU A 142 -2.08 -12.04 2.57
C GLU A 142 -1.27 -13.35 2.55
N ARG A 143 -1.84 -14.42 3.11
CA ARG A 143 -1.25 -15.76 3.14
C ARG A 143 -1.76 -16.68 2.02
N GLY A 144 -2.48 -16.16 1.04
CA GLY A 144 -3.03 -16.93 -0.09
C GLY A 144 -4.21 -17.83 0.28
N TRP A 145 -4.83 -17.57 1.44
CA TRP A 145 -5.85 -18.40 2.09
C TRP A 145 -7.27 -17.82 2.05
N GLY A 146 -7.45 -16.62 1.47
CA GLY A 146 -8.74 -15.93 1.39
C GLY A 146 -9.01 -15.32 0.02
N GLU A 147 -10.30 -15.12 -0.28
CA GLU A 147 -10.77 -14.36 -1.44
C GLU A 147 -10.43 -12.86 -1.28
N PRO A 148 -10.31 -12.10 -2.40
CA PRO A 148 -10.09 -10.67 -2.33
C PRO A 148 -11.13 -9.96 -1.46
N ALA A 149 -10.69 -9.36 -0.36
CA ALA A 149 -11.57 -8.55 0.46
C ALA A 149 -11.81 -7.20 -0.25
N GLU A 150 -12.99 -7.00 -0.85
CA GLU A 150 -13.50 -5.66 -1.21
C GLU A 150 -13.93 -4.89 0.05
N LYS A 151 -13.03 -4.75 1.02
CA LYS A 151 -13.30 -4.03 2.27
C LYS A 151 -12.38 -2.83 2.41
N ALA A 152 -12.91 -1.76 2.98
CA ALA A 152 -12.17 -0.53 3.22
C ALA A 152 -10.92 -0.82 4.09
N VAL A 153 -9.74 -0.54 3.54
CA VAL A 153 -8.43 -0.77 4.16
C VAL A 153 -8.37 -0.19 5.58
N GLY A 154 -8.90 1.02 5.78
CA GLY A 154 -8.93 1.68 7.10
C GLY A 154 -9.72 0.93 8.17
N GLY A 155 -10.83 0.29 7.80
CA GLY A 155 -11.62 -0.52 8.72
C GLY A 155 -10.88 -1.79 9.17
N ILE A 156 -10.15 -2.42 8.25
CA ILE A 156 -9.30 -3.59 8.53
C ILE A 156 -8.15 -3.19 9.45
N LEU A 157 -7.43 -2.11 9.14
CA LEU A 157 -6.31 -1.63 9.95
C LEU A 157 -6.76 -1.29 11.38
N LYS A 158 -7.86 -0.53 11.51
CA LYS A 158 -8.45 -0.21 12.81
C LYS A 158 -8.81 -1.46 13.59
N ALA A 159 -9.50 -2.43 12.96
CA ALA A 159 -9.88 -3.68 13.62
C ALA A 159 -8.67 -4.55 14.02
N ALA A 160 -7.62 -4.58 13.20
CA ALA A 160 -6.40 -5.35 13.47
C ALA A 160 -5.61 -4.79 14.67
N ILE A 161 -5.56 -3.45 14.80
CA ILE A 161 -4.86 -2.74 15.89
C ILE A 161 -5.73 -2.66 17.15
N SER A 162 -7.05 -2.56 16.99
CA SER A 162 -7.98 -2.48 18.12
C SER A 162 -7.82 -3.71 19.02
N ASP A 163 -7.82 -3.48 20.33
CA ASP A 163 -7.62 -4.53 21.33
C ASP A 163 -6.30 -5.32 21.19
N ALA A 164 -5.25 -4.74 20.58
CA ALA A 164 -3.92 -5.37 20.52
C ALA A 164 -3.37 -5.76 21.91
N ALA A 165 -3.75 -5.02 22.97
CA ALA A 165 -3.40 -5.34 24.35
C ALA A 165 -4.11 -6.59 24.92
N LYS A 166 -5.15 -7.09 24.24
CA LYS A 166 -5.92 -8.29 24.63
C LYS A 166 -5.56 -9.53 23.82
N VAL A 167 -4.55 -9.44 22.95
CA VAL A 167 -4.08 -10.56 22.14
C VAL A 167 -3.68 -11.71 23.06
N THR A 168 -4.33 -12.86 22.86
CA THR A 168 -4.31 -13.97 23.81
C THR A 168 -3.12 -14.91 23.58
N ASP A 169 -2.60 -14.97 22.36
CA ASP A 169 -1.46 -15.80 21.99
C ASP A 169 -0.68 -15.26 20.78
N GLY A 170 0.51 -15.84 20.54
CA GLY A 170 1.39 -15.42 19.44
C GLY A 170 0.86 -15.73 18.03
N PHE A 171 -0.15 -16.59 17.89
CA PHE A 171 -0.76 -16.89 16.59
C PHE A 171 -1.75 -15.81 16.20
N GLU A 172 -2.60 -15.39 17.14
CA GLU A 172 -3.45 -14.22 16.97
C GLU A 172 -2.60 -12.98 16.63
N ALA A 173 -1.47 -12.78 17.33
CA ALA A 173 -0.53 -11.70 17.03
C ALA A 173 0.00 -11.78 15.59
N GLY A 174 0.41 -12.98 15.14
CA GLY A 174 0.93 -13.18 13.78
C GLY A 174 -0.10 -12.96 12.68
N LEU A 175 -1.36 -13.37 12.90
CA LEU A 175 -2.45 -13.14 11.95
C LEU A 175 -2.84 -11.65 11.92
N ARG A 176 -2.88 -10.96 13.07
CA ARG A 176 -3.11 -9.50 13.11
C ARG A 176 -2.01 -8.73 12.40
N LEU A 177 -0.74 -9.11 12.58
CA LEU A 177 0.37 -8.52 11.86
C LEU A 177 0.21 -8.70 10.34
N ALA A 178 -0.15 -9.89 9.88
CA ALA A 178 -0.42 -10.13 8.45
C ALA A 178 -1.58 -9.26 7.92
N ALA A 179 -2.62 -9.01 8.72
CA ALA A 179 -3.70 -8.10 8.34
C ALA A 179 -3.23 -6.63 8.26
N ILE A 180 -2.33 -6.21 9.14
CA ILE A 180 -1.72 -4.88 9.12
C ILE A 180 -0.85 -4.73 7.87
N ASP A 181 0.02 -5.71 7.59
CA ASP A 181 0.87 -5.70 6.39
C ASP A 181 0.01 -5.61 5.11
N TRP A 182 -1.04 -6.41 5.03
CA TRP A 182 -2.02 -6.36 3.93
C TRP A 182 -2.64 -4.98 3.77
N ALA A 183 -3.03 -4.34 4.88
CA ALA A 183 -3.66 -3.03 4.89
C ALA A 183 -2.67 -1.93 4.49
N VAL A 184 -1.45 -1.94 5.04
CA VAL A 184 -0.41 -0.95 4.72
C VAL A 184 0.00 -1.02 3.27
N GLN A 185 0.13 -2.21 2.68
CA GLN A 185 0.45 -2.37 1.25
C GLN A 185 -0.64 -1.83 0.31
N ARG A 186 -1.88 -1.69 0.80
CA ARG A 186 -3.06 -1.31 0.01
C ARG A 186 -3.64 0.05 0.37
N ALA A 187 -3.18 0.65 1.47
CA ALA A 187 -3.61 1.97 1.87
C ALA A 187 -3.17 2.96 0.80
N MET A 188 -4.12 3.71 0.25
CA MET A 188 -3.78 5.03 -0.27
C MET A 188 -3.28 5.82 0.95
N ASP A 189 -2.16 6.54 0.81
CA ASP A 189 -1.58 7.31 1.92
C ASP A 189 -2.51 8.42 2.45
N PHE A 190 -3.65 8.65 1.80
CA PHE A 190 -4.65 9.66 2.16
C PHE A 190 -6.07 9.25 1.73
N ASP A 191 -7.09 9.75 2.45
CA ASP A 191 -8.51 9.56 2.15
C ASP A 191 -9.00 10.69 1.23
N ILE A 192 -9.36 10.36 -0.02
CA ILE A 192 -9.87 11.34 -1.00
C ILE A 192 -11.14 12.04 -0.50
N THR A 193 -11.92 11.40 0.38
CA THR A 193 -13.16 11.97 0.93
C THR A 193 -12.91 12.88 2.13
N ALA A 194 -11.73 12.81 2.74
CA ALA A 194 -11.35 13.55 3.94
C ALA A 194 -9.91 14.07 3.84
N LEU A 195 -9.59 14.71 2.71
CA LEU A 195 -8.27 15.29 2.47
C LEU A 195 -7.93 16.37 3.51
N THR A 196 -6.68 16.35 3.96
CA THR A 196 -6.10 17.36 4.83
C THR A 196 -5.03 18.18 4.09
N VAL A 197 -4.59 19.30 4.68
CA VAL A 197 -3.47 20.09 4.15
C VAL A 197 -2.19 19.24 4.00
N SER A 198 -1.97 18.29 4.93
CA SER A 198 -0.83 17.35 4.88
C SER A 198 -0.91 16.38 3.69
N ASP A 199 -2.11 16.00 3.28
CA ASP A 199 -2.32 15.11 2.13
C ASP A 199 -2.03 15.87 0.83
N VAL A 200 -2.46 17.13 0.73
CA VAL A 200 -2.11 18.01 -0.40
C VAL A 200 -0.60 18.18 -0.51
N ALA A 201 0.09 18.47 0.60
CA ALA A 201 1.55 18.55 0.63
C ALA A 201 2.21 17.24 0.18
N THR A 202 1.68 16.09 0.64
CA THR A 202 2.16 14.75 0.24
C THR A 202 2.04 14.52 -1.26
N VAL A 203 0.91 14.91 -1.87
CA VAL A 203 0.71 14.82 -3.33
C VAL A 203 1.70 15.73 -4.06
N LEU A 204 1.89 16.97 -3.60
CA LEU A 204 2.83 17.92 -4.19
C LEU A 204 4.28 17.43 -4.16
N HIS A 205 4.74 16.83 -3.05
CA HIS A 205 6.07 16.20 -2.97
C HIS A 205 6.23 14.98 -3.89
N ARG A 206 5.13 14.38 -4.34
CA ARG A 206 5.12 13.25 -5.30
C ARG A 206 5.03 13.69 -6.76
N VAL A 207 4.77 14.97 -7.05
CA VAL A 207 4.75 15.51 -8.41
C VAL A 207 5.98 15.11 -9.26
N PRO A 208 7.22 15.03 -8.73
CA PRO A 208 8.36 14.56 -9.51
C PRO A 208 8.15 13.20 -10.20
N THR A 209 7.31 12.32 -9.66
CA THR A 209 7.02 11.00 -10.25
C THR A 209 6.25 11.09 -11.57
N VAL A 210 5.49 12.16 -11.80
CA VAL A 210 4.78 12.41 -13.07
C VAL A 210 5.78 12.45 -14.24
N PHE A 211 7.02 12.90 -13.99
CA PHE A 211 8.04 13.00 -15.03
C PHE A 211 8.59 11.67 -15.54
N GLN A 212 8.27 10.54 -14.90
CA GLN A 212 8.58 9.20 -15.42
C GLN A 212 7.87 8.91 -16.76
N ARG A 213 6.73 9.57 -17.01
CA ARG A 213 5.92 9.41 -18.23
C ARG A 213 5.66 10.73 -18.94
N TRP A 214 6.42 11.78 -18.62
CA TRP A 214 6.24 13.08 -19.26
C TRP A 214 6.67 13.06 -20.73
N THR A 215 5.91 13.77 -21.56
CA THR A 215 6.15 13.78 -23.00
C THR A 215 7.33 14.71 -23.31
N TRP A 216 8.48 14.10 -23.58
CA TRP A 216 9.68 14.78 -24.05
C TRP A 216 10.38 13.91 -25.09
N GLU A 217 10.06 14.15 -26.36
CA GLU A 217 10.54 13.36 -27.48
C GLU A 217 11.62 14.12 -28.26
N ASP A 218 12.70 13.45 -28.62
CA ASP A 218 13.68 13.97 -29.59
C ASP A 218 13.28 13.62 -31.03
N LYS A 219 12.52 12.53 -31.18
CA LYS A 219 12.05 12.01 -32.46
C LYS A 219 10.58 11.63 -32.35
N PRO A 220 9.79 11.81 -33.42
CA PRO A 220 8.39 11.41 -33.42
C PRO A 220 8.26 9.91 -33.13
N ARG A 221 7.36 9.54 -32.22
CA ARG A 221 7.07 8.13 -31.90
C ARG A 221 6.23 7.38 -32.94
N THR A 222 5.68 8.10 -33.92
CA THR A 222 4.81 7.49 -34.95
C THR A 222 5.48 7.54 -36.31
N ALA A 223 5.34 6.47 -37.08
CA ALA A 223 5.86 6.36 -38.45
C ALA A 223 5.01 7.15 -39.48
N LYS A 224 4.10 8.01 -39.03
CA LYS A 224 3.28 8.83 -39.93
C LYS A 224 4.16 9.88 -40.60
N GLN A 225 4.02 10.01 -41.91
CA GLN A 225 4.72 11.04 -42.67
C GLN A 225 4.36 12.43 -42.11
N GLY A 226 5.39 13.22 -41.78
CA GLY A 226 5.22 14.55 -41.19
C GLY A 226 5.00 14.59 -39.67
N ALA A 227 5.06 13.45 -38.98
CA ALA A 227 5.02 13.45 -37.51
C ALA A 227 6.17 14.30 -36.93
N GLN A 228 5.87 15.10 -35.91
CA GLN A 228 6.83 15.92 -35.19
C GLN A 228 7.04 15.35 -33.78
N PRO A 229 8.26 15.45 -33.22
CA PRO A 229 8.48 15.12 -31.82
C PRO A 229 7.59 15.99 -30.94
N ARG A 230 7.04 15.41 -29.87
CA ARG A 230 6.26 16.15 -28.87
C ARG A 230 7.09 16.41 -27.62
N GLN A 231 7.12 17.66 -27.21
CA GLN A 231 7.71 18.11 -25.95
C GLN A 231 6.66 18.94 -25.22
N TRP A 232 6.40 18.60 -23.96
CA TRP A 232 5.52 19.37 -23.08
C TRP A 232 6.40 20.26 -22.22
N HIS A 233 6.39 21.55 -22.52
CA HIS A 233 7.30 22.52 -21.90
C HIS A 233 6.75 23.09 -20.59
N ILE A 234 7.65 23.36 -19.64
CA ILE A 234 7.39 24.09 -18.40
C ILE A 234 8.42 25.23 -18.34
N ASP A 235 8.04 26.39 -18.85
CA ASP A 235 8.95 27.52 -19.08
C ASP A 235 8.65 28.73 -18.18
N ASN A 236 7.52 28.67 -17.47
CA ASN A 236 7.06 29.72 -16.58
C ASN A 236 6.10 29.15 -15.52
N GLU A 237 5.70 30.03 -14.60
CA GLU A 237 4.80 29.75 -13.49
C GLU A 237 3.44 29.21 -13.94
N TYR A 238 2.82 29.80 -14.96
CA TYR A 238 1.53 29.37 -15.49
C TYR A 238 1.53 27.95 -16.04
N HIS A 239 2.62 27.52 -16.69
CA HIS A 239 2.75 26.13 -17.16
C HIS A 239 2.83 25.17 -15.97
N PHE A 240 3.57 25.53 -14.92
CA PHE A 240 3.70 24.70 -13.73
C PHE A 240 2.37 24.65 -12.95
N GLN A 241 1.68 25.78 -12.78
CA GLN A 241 0.35 25.87 -12.19
C GLN A 241 -0.66 25.01 -12.95
N SER A 242 -0.67 25.07 -14.29
CA SER A 242 -1.55 24.24 -15.13
C SER A 242 -1.28 22.73 -14.94
N MET A 243 -0.02 22.33 -14.83
CA MET A 243 0.34 20.95 -14.54
C MET A 243 -0.13 20.52 -13.15
N LEU A 244 0.09 21.35 -12.12
CA LEU A 244 -0.37 21.08 -10.76
C LEU A 244 -1.90 20.99 -10.71
N TYR A 245 -2.61 21.86 -11.43
CA TYR A 245 -4.05 21.78 -11.56
C TYR A 245 -4.50 20.44 -12.15
N ALA A 246 -3.86 19.99 -13.24
CA ALA A 246 -4.17 18.70 -13.86
C ALA A 246 -3.90 17.49 -12.93
N VAL A 247 -2.95 17.61 -12.00
CA VAL A 247 -2.65 16.58 -10.99
C VAL A 247 -3.64 16.61 -9.82
N LEU A 248 -3.96 17.80 -9.31
CA LEU A 248 -4.76 17.98 -8.09
C LEU A 248 -6.26 17.95 -8.33
N LYS A 249 -6.76 18.50 -9.45
CA LYS A 249 -8.20 18.62 -9.72
C LYS A 249 -8.96 17.29 -9.71
N PRO A 250 -8.41 16.17 -10.23
CA PRO A 250 -9.08 14.86 -10.13
C PRO A 250 -9.20 14.33 -8.70
N LEU A 251 -8.27 14.70 -7.81
CA LEU A 251 -8.27 14.30 -6.40
C LEU A 251 -9.14 15.24 -5.57
N ILE A 252 -9.20 16.51 -5.96
CA ILE A 252 -9.91 17.57 -5.25
C ILE A 252 -10.83 18.31 -6.21
N PRO A 253 -12.07 17.82 -6.42
CA PRO A 253 -13.02 18.45 -7.32
C PRO A 253 -13.33 19.92 -6.97
N ALA A 254 -13.18 20.29 -5.70
CA ALA A 254 -13.38 21.66 -5.19
C ALA A 254 -12.18 22.60 -5.41
N LEU A 255 -11.09 22.15 -6.04
CA LEU A 255 -9.94 23.01 -6.36
C LEU A 255 -10.34 24.13 -7.33
N GLU A 256 -10.06 25.37 -6.96
CA GLU A 256 -10.22 26.55 -7.80
C GLU A 256 -8.86 26.98 -8.38
N GLU A 257 -8.84 27.48 -9.63
CA GLU A 257 -7.60 27.81 -10.36
C GLU A 257 -6.93 29.11 -9.90
N GLU A 258 -7.70 30.18 -9.80
CA GLU A 258 -7.27 31.51 -9.38
C GLU A 258 -8.43 32.19 -8.65
N GLN A 259 -8.15 32.82 -7.51
CA GLN A 259 -9.18 33.55 -6.76
C GLN A 259 -8.69 34.94 -6.36
N TYR A 260 -9.49 35.96 -6.71
CA TYR A 260 -9.24 37.33 -6.27
C TYR A 260 -9.60 37.49 -4.80
N LEU A 261 -8.69 38.09 -4.05
CA LEU A 261 -8.88 38.42 -2.64
C LEU A 261 -9.40 39.85 -2.46
N PRO A 262 -9.92 40.18 -1.26
CA PRO A 262 -10.26 41.55 -0.92
C PRO A 262 -9.10 42.52 -1.22
N PRO A 263 -9.36 43.69 -1.81
CA PRO A 263 -8.32 44.64 -2.15
C PRO A 263 -7.47 45.08 -0.95
N THR A 264 -6.19 45.35 -1.22
CA THR A 264 -5.25 46.02 -0.33
C THR A 264 -4.90 47.39 -0.92
N GLY A 265 -5.66 48.42 -0.53
CA GLY A 265 -5.53 49.74 -1.16
C GLY A 265 -5.93 49.70 -2.64
N THR A 266 -5.00 50.01 -3.54
CA THR A 266 -5.21 49.95 -5.00
C THR A 266 -4.86 48.59 -5.61
N TYR A 267 -4.24 47.69 -4.85
CA TYR A 267 -3.82 46.38 -5.32
C TYR A 267 -4.88 45.32 -4.99
N GLN A 268 -5.27 44.50 -5.97
CA GLN A 268 -6.18 43.37 -5.76
C GLN A 268 -5.38 42.07 -5.89
N PRO A 269 -5.02 41.43 -4.76
CA PRO A 269 -4.25 40.19 -4.79
C PRO A 269 -5.06 39.08 -5.47
N ARG A 270 -4.34 38.19 -6.16
CA ARG A 270 -4.88 36.98 -6.76
C ARG A 270 -4.06 35.82 -6.25
N ALA A 271 -4.73 34.89 -5.57
CA ALA A 271 -4.11 33.63 -5.19
C ALA A 271 -4.18 32.67 -6.38
N ASP A 272 -3.17 31.80 -6.51
CA ASP A 272 -3.12 30.75 -7.52
C ASP A 272 -4.15 29.65 -7.18
N LEU A 273 -3.68 28.46 -6.81
CA LEU A 273 -4.54 27.30 -6.61
C LEU A 273 -5.21 27.34 -5.22
N CYS A 274 -6.53 27.41 -5.20
CA CYS A 274 -7.30 27.71 -4.00
C CYS A 274 -8.17 26.54 -3.52
N LEU A 275 -8.14 26.27 -2.22
CA LEU A 275 -8.85 25.17 -1.56
C LEU A 275 -9.59 25.68 -0.32
N LEU A 276 -10.77 26.27 -0.54
CA LEU A 276 -11.55 26.93 0.51
C LEU A 276 -11.92 25.97 1.66
N GLY A 277 -12.28 24.73 1.36
CA GLY A 277 -12.62 23.72 2.38
C GLY A 277 -11.47 23.34 3.31
N LEU A 278 -10.22 23.67 2.93
CA LEU A 278 -9.01 23.48 3.74
C LEU A 278 -8.40 24.80 4.21
N GLU A 279 -9.05 25.93 3.91
CA GLU A 279 -8.50 27.28 4.13
C GLU A 279 -7.06 27.40 3.57
N LEU A 280 -6.80 26.77 2.43
CA LEU A 280 -5.46 26.57 1.87
C LEU A 280 -5.28 27.26 0.51
N VAL A 281 -4.14 27.92 0.34
CA VAL A 281 -3.60 28.34 -0.97
C VAL A 281 -2.37 27.49 -1.30
N VAL A 282 -2.30 26.97 -2.53
CA VAL A 282 -1.06 26.45 -3.10
C VAL A 282 -0.48 27.53 -4.00
N GLU A 283 0.52 28.24 -3.48
CA GLU A 283 1.20 29.32 -4.17
C GLU A 283 2.27 28.76 -5.09
N VAL A 284 2.18 29.07 -6.38
CA VAL A 284 3.08 28.52 -7.39
C VAL A 284 4.20 29.52 -7.64
N LYS A 285 5.45 29.06 -7.69
CA LYS A 285 6.58 29.92 -8.06
C LYS A 285 7.50 29.25 -9.07
N PHE A 286 7.96 30.04 -10.03
CA PHE A 286 9.02 29.61 -10.95
C PHE A 286 10.38 30.18 -10.53
N TRP A 287 11.26 29.31 -10.04
CA TRP A 287 12.61 29.68 -9.65
C TRP A 287 13.54 29.66 -10.86
N TYR A 288 13.61 30.79 -11.58
CA TYR A 288 14.52 30.98 -12.69
C TYR A 288 16.00 30.83 -12.28
N ARG A 289 16.85 30.41 -13.23
CA ARG A 289 18.29 30.16 -13.00
C ARG A 289 19.06 31.39 -12.51
N ASN A 290 18.63 32.57 -12.92
CA ASN A 290 19.26 33.85 -12.57
C ASN A 290 18.66 34.49 -11.30
N LYS A 291 17.61 33.88 -10.72
CA LYS A 291 16.94 34.39 -9.53
C LYS A 291 17.57 33.81 -8.28
N SER A 292 17.91 34.68 -7.34
CA SER A 292 18.53 34.31 -6.07
C SER A 292 17.53 33.71 -5.07
N VAL A 293 18.03 32.94 -4.10
CA VAL A 293 17.23 32.43 -2.97
C VAL A 293 16.54 33.58 -2.22
N LYS A 294 17.26 34.70 -2.04
CA LYS A 294 16.75 35.88 -1.34
C LYS A 294 15.52 36.47 -2.04
N GLU A 295 15.63 36.74 -3.34
CA GLU A 295 14.52 37.31 -4.13
C GLU A 295 13.29 36.40 -4.09
N LEU A 296 13.48 35.09 -4.25
CA LEU A 296 12.38 34.13 -4.17
C LEU A 296 11.75 34.08 -2.77
N THR A 297 12.56 34.17 -1.72
CA THR A 297 12.07 34.20 -0.33
C THR A 297 11.25 35.46 -0.07
N GLU A 298 11.70 36.61 -0.54
CA GLU A 298 11.01 37.90 -0.39
C GLU A 298 9.66 37.91 -1.09
N GLU A 299 9.57 37.35 -2.31
CA GLU A 299 8.31 37.20 -3.03
C GLU A 299 7.32 36.31 -2.28
N ILE A 300 7.75 35.10 -1.90
CA ILE A 300 6.88 34.17 -1.16
C ILE A 300 6.39 34.81 0.14
N ALA A 301 7.26 35.49 0.90
CA ALA A 301 6.87 36.17 2.13
C ALA A 301 5.85 37.30 1.90
N ALA A 302 5.97 38.04 0.79
CA ALA A 302 5.03 39.08 0.41
C ALA A 302 3.65 38.48 0.09
N ASP A 303 3.61 37.40 -0.70
CA ASP A 303 2.37 36.73 -1.09
C ASP A 303 1.64 36.11 0.11
N LEU A 304 2.38 35.45 1.02
CA LEU A 304 1.83 34.96 2.29
C LEU A 304 1.15 36.07 3.10
N THR A 305 1.78 37.24 3.18
CA THR A 305 1.23 38.37 3.95
C THR A 305 -0.10 38.84 3.36
N LEU A 306 -0.25 38.78 2.03
CA LEU A 306 -1.49 39.13 1.34
C LEU A 306 -2.58 38.08 1.54
N TYR A 307 -2.22 36.80 1.47
CA TYR A 307 -3.17 35.69 1.57
C TYR A 307 -3.63 35.40 2.99
N LEU A 308 -2.82 35.70 4.00
CA LEU A 308 -3.09 35.36 5.40
C LEU A 308 -3.60 36.54 6.21
N ARG A 309 -4.12 37.58 5.53
CA ARG A 309 -4.82 38.69 6.18
C ARG A 309 -6.02 38.17 6.99
N LYS A 310 -6.39 38.93 8.03
CA LYS A 310 -7.51 38.59 8.92
C LYS A 310 -8.84 38.39 8.18
N ASP A 311 -9.08 39.16 7.12
CA ASP A 311 -10.27 39.12 6.29
C ASP A 311 -10.19 38.14 5.12
N SER A 312 -9.04 37.50 4.91
CA SER A 312 -8.90 36.39 3.98
C SER A 312 -9.56 35.13 4.54
N PRO A 313 -10.18 34.28 3.72
CA PRO A 313 -10.66 32.97 4.13
C PRO A 313 -9.52 31.94 4.30
N TYR A 314 -8.30 32.28 3.90
CA TYR A 314 -7.15 31.36 3.92
C TYR A 314 -6.33 31.49 5.21
N ARG A 315 -5.80 30.36 5.70
CA ARG A 315 -5.00 30.22 6.92
C ARG A 315 -3.71 29.44 6.72
N ALA A 316 -3.59 28.70 5.63
CA ALA A 316 -2.41 27.95 5.27
C ALA A 316 -1.99 28.25 3.83
N VAL A 317 -0.68 28.26 3.60
CA VAL A 317 -0.07 28.32 2.28
C VAL A 317 0.90 27.15 2.12
N ILE A 318 0.87 26.47 0.98
CA ILE A 318 1.97 25.60 0.55
C ILE A 318 2.65 26.28 -0.64
N ALA A 319 3.95 26.53 -0.54
CA ALA A 319 4.72 27.02 -1.67
C ALA A 319 5.13 25.85 -2.57
N ALA A 320 4.61 25.80 -3.80
CA ALA A 320 4.97 24.84 -4.82
C ALA A 320 5.93 25.50 -5.82
N ILE A 321 7.18 25.06 -5.85
CA ILE A 321 8.26 25.74 -6.56
C ILE A 321 8.79 24.85 -7.67
N TRP A 322 8.79 25.36 -8.90
CA TRP A 322 9.55 24.77 -10.00
C TRP A 322 10.98 25.32 -9.99
N ASP A 323 11.97 24.45 -9.76
CA ASP A 323 13.38 24.82 -9.82
C ASP A 323 13.97 24.50 -11.21
N ASP A 324 14.06 25.55 -12.03
CA ASP A 324 14.57 25.45 -13.41
C ASP A 324 16.06 25.11 -13.49
N GLY A 325 16.80 25.43 -12.43
CA GLY A 325 18.23 25.16 -12.30
C GLY A 325 18.55 23.81 -11.68
N ALA A 326 17.57 23.10 -11.10
CA ALA A 326 17.77 21.88 -10.32
C ALA A 326 18.89 22.03 -9.24
N ARG A 327 18.88 23.14 -8.51
CA ARG A 327 19.89 23.58 -7.54
C ARG A 327 19.69 22.93 -6.17
N THR A 328 19.93 21.62 -6.09
CA THR A 328 19.70 20.84 -4.85
C THR A 328 20.45 21.38 -3.62
N GLU A 329 21.62 21.98 -3.80
CA GLU A 329 22.43 22.60 -2.74
C GLU A 329 21.73 23.82 -2.11
N GLU A 330 21.15 24.70 -2.94
CA GLU A 330 20.52 25.96 -2.52
C GLU A 330 19.11 25.74 -1.93
N GLN A 331 18.46 24.62 -2.25
CA GLN A 331 17.12 24.30 -1.75
C GLN A 331 17.05 24.17 -0.23
N ALA A 332 18.11 23.66 0.40
CA ALA A 332 18.19 23.58 1.86
C ALA A 332 18.27 24.98 2.48
N GLU A 333 18.90 25.93 1.81
CA GLU A 333 18.93 27.34 2.22
C GLU A 333 17.56 27.99 2.05
N LEU A 334 16.92 27.82 0.90
CA LEU A 334 15.56 28.33 0.66
C LEU A 334 14.55 27.81 1.69
N LYS A 335 14.53 26.49 1.93
CA LYS A 335 13.65 25.88 2.95
C LYS A 335 13.93 26.44 4.35
N ARG A 336 15.19 26.72 4.70
CA ARG A 336 15.55 27.36 5.97
C ARG A 336 15.10 28.82 6.03
N GLY A 337 15.24 29.57 4.94
CA GLY A 337 14.80 30.98 4.86
C GLY A 337 13.29 31.13 4.98
N LEU A 338 12.55 30.17 4.45
CA LEU A 338 11.08 30.12 4.56
C LEU A 338 10.60 29.54 5.90
N LYS A 339 11.46 28.81 6.62
CA LYS A 339 11.12 28.21 7.92
C LYS A 339 10.86 29.32 8.95
N GLY A 340 9.62 29.39 9.42
CA GLY A 340 9.19 30.36 10.44
C GLY A 340 8.26 31.46 9.93
N LEU A 341 7.99 31.52 8.62
CA LEU A 341 6.90 32.33 8.08
C LEU A 341 5.56 31.78 8.58
N SER A 342 4.80 32.62 9.30
CA SER A 342 3.52 32.22 9.88
C SER A 342 2.53 31.84 8.77
N GLY A 343 1.85 30.71 8.93
CA GLY A 343 0.89 30.17 7.97
C GLY A 343 1.51 29.52 6.72
N LEU A 344 2.84 29.54 6.56
CA LEU A 344 3.49 28.63 5.62
C LEU A 344 3.44 27.21 6.18
N PHE A 345 2.65 26.35 5.57
CA PHE A 345 2.49 24.96 5.99
C PHE A 345 3.66 24.09 5.51
N ASP A 346 4.00 24.18 4.21
CA ASP A 346 5.08 23.38 3.61
C ASP A 346 5.65 24.04 2.34
N VAL A 347 6.79 23.52 1.87
CA VAL A 347 7.48 23.94 0.65
C VAL A 347 7.81 22.70 -0.19
N ALA A 348 7.06 22.52 -1.28
CA ALA A 348 7.29 21.46 -2.26
C ALA A 348 8.14 22.01 -3.42
N ILE A 349 9.32 21.43 -3.65
CA ILE A 349 10.23 21.86 -4.72
C ILE A 349 10.33 20.74 -5.76
N VAL A 350 10.08 21.10 -7.01
CA VAL A 350 10.12 20.20 -8.16
C VAL A 350 11.23 20.65 -9.10
N ASN A 351 12.26 19.82 -9.25
CA ASN A 351 13.38 20.11 -10.14
C ASN A 351 13.01 19.87 -11.59
N ARG A 352 13.52 20.72 -12.49
CA ARG A 352 13.52 20.43 -13.92
C ARG A 352 14.16 19.04 -14.17
N PRO A 353 13.43 18.08 -14.76
CA PRO A 353 13.96 16.77 -15.06
C PRO A 353 15.12 16.82 -16.05
N SER A 354 16.08 15.91 -15.89
CA SER A 354 17.26 15.87 -16.76
C SER A 354 16.94 15.62 -18.24
N CYS A 355 15.82 14.95 -18.55
CA CYS A 355 15.37 14.76 -19.92
C CYS A 355 15.03 16.08 -20.64
N MET A 356 14.70 17.15 -19.89
CA MET A 356 14.36 18.47 -20.42
C MET A 356 15.54 19.43 -20.57
N ASN A 357 16.77 18.92 -20.42
CA ASN A 357 17.98 19.74 -20.57
C ASN A 357 18.42 19.78 -22.03
N ASP A 358 18.48 20.97 -22.62
CA ASP A 358 18.93 21.22 -23.99
C ASP A 358 20.36 20.70 -24.26
N SER A 359 21.16 20.52 -23.20
CA SER A 359 22.55 20.04 -23.26
C SER A 359 22.71 18.59 -23.73
N ALA A 360 21.65 17.77 -23.71
CA ALA A 360 21.68 16.43 -24.30
C ALA A 360 21.81 16.47 -25.85
N MET A 361 21.49 17.60 -26.48
CA MET A 361 21.60 17.75 -27.94
C MET A 361 23.02 18.10 -28.42
N ALA A 362 23.85 18.77 -27.60
CA ALA A 362 25.18 19.21 -28.04
C ALA A 362 26.23 18.08 -28.06
N SER A 363 26.02 16.98 -27.33
CA SER A 363 26.97 15.87 -27.24
C SER A 363 26.71 14.74 -28.26
N SER A 364 25.56 14.75 -28.96
CA SER A 364 25.21 13.72 -29.96
C SER A 364 25.44 14.16 -31.42
N SER A 365 25.74 15.43 -31.68
CA SER A 365 26.09 15.94 -33.01
C SER A 365 27.59 15.76 -33.34
N GLY A 366 27.95 14.55 -33.79
CA GLY A 366 28.99 14.30 -34.79
C GLY A 366 30.46 14.60 -34.47
N LYS A 367 31.24 13.56 -34.15
CA LYS A 367 32.71 13.58 -34.42
C LYS A 367 32.92 13.63 -35.94
N PRO A 368 33.75 14.55 -36.48
CA PRO A 368 34.11 14.52 -37.89
C PRO A 368 35.00 13.30 -38.16
N LYS A 369 34.59 12.45 -39.12
CA LYS A 369 35.44 11.36 -39.63
C LYS A 369 36.66 11.98 -40.31
N SER A 370 37.84 11.82 -39.71
CA SER A 370 39.09 12.13 -40.39
C SER A 370 39.28 11.17 -41.57
N ARG A 371 39.34 11.73 -42.78
CA ARG A 371 39.82 11.03 -43.97
C ARG A 371 41.32 10.81 -43.79
N ARG A 372 41.77 9.56 -43.64
CA ARG A 372 43.17 9.18 -43.81
C ARG A 372 43.52 9.27 -45.30
N GLN A 373 44.60 9.99 -45.58
CA GLN A 373 45.31 9.99 -46.86
C GLN A 373 45.82 8.58 -47.17
N GLY A 374 45.71 8.21 -48.44
CA GLY A 374 46.40 7.13 -49.11
C GLY A 374 46.74 7.62 -50.51
#